data_AF-A0A1A7BGP4-F1
#
_entry.id   AF-A0A1A7BGP4-F1
#
_cell.length_a   1.000
_cell.length_b   1.000
_cell.length_c   1.000
_cell.angle_alpha   90.00
_cell.angle_beta   90.00
_cell.angle_gamma   90.00
#
_symmetry.space_group_name_H-M   'P 1'
#
loop_
_entity.id
_entity.type
_entity.pdbx_description
1 polymer ?
#
loop_
_entity_poly.entity_id
_entity_poly.type
_entity_poly.pdbx_seq_one_letter_code
_entity_poly.pdbx_strand_id
1 'polypeptide(L)'
;MTMMNTRLLWAALLAASLAACGGRGDDTTDSAAAGDTEAMAAAETNGPPPPPDAATDGEDELVPGTDYNATTIISCGFDGAPPTQKCDAGIKRNWGDAPGEHLVEVTKPDGMKRAIFFRGTEPYGADSVQADGSAEWDLKWTRNGDQTTITFGPETYVVVDAMITGG
;
A
#
# COMPACT_ATOMS: atom_id res chain seq x y z
N MET A 1 -25.94 14.35 -53.62
CA MET A 1 -27.05 15.12 -53.03
C MET A 1 -27.02 14.90 -51.52
N THR A 2 -26.47 15.85 -50.75
CA THR A 2 -27.21 16.85 -49.92
C THR A 2 -28.03 16.15 -48.83
N MET A 3 -27.65 16.20 -47.54
CA MET A 3 -28.07 17.16 -46.48
C MET A 3 -27.95 16.36 -45.15
N MET A 4 -27.78 16.86 -43.93
CA MET A 4 -27.71 18.19 -43.36
C MET A 4 -27.06 18.07 -41.96
N ASN A 5 -26.30 19.09 -41.65
CA ASN A 5 -25.88 19.64 -40.36
C ASN A 5 -26.97 19.65 -39.27
N THR A 6 -26.65 19.43 -37.99
CA THR A 6 -27.35 20.07 -36.84
C THR A 6 -26.44 20.15 -35.61
N ARG A 7 -26.10 21.38 -35.24
CA ARG A 7 -25.49 21.79 -33.97
C ARG A 7 -26.56 21.90 -32.89
N LEU A 8 -26.28 21.53 -31.65
CA LEU A 8 -26.89 22.19 -30.49
C LEU A 8 -25.95 22.15 -29.27
N LEU A 9 -25.52 23.36 -28.88
CA LEU A 9 -24.95 23.67 -27.58
C LEU A 9 -26.00 23.41 -26.49
N TRP A 10 -25.58 22.93 -25.32
CA TRP A 10 -26.25 23.25 -24.07
C TRP A 10 -25.22 23.55 -22.98
N ALA A 11 -25.27 24.77 -22.49
CA ALA A 11 -24.62 25.26 -21.29
C ALA A 11 -25.65 25.27 -20.15
N ALA A 12 -25.25 24.90 -18.94
CA ALA A 12 -25.95 25.29 -17.73
C ALA A 12 -24.94 25.40 -16.57
N LEU A 13 -24.66 26.64 -16.17
CA LEU A 13 -24.14 26.98 -14.86
C LEU A 13 -25.24 26.74 -13.82
N LEU A 14 -24.87 26.22 -12.64
CA LEU A 14 -25.56 26.55 -11.40
C LEU A 14 -24.54 26.69 -10.27
N ALA A 15 -24.51 27.87 -9.65
CA ALA A 15 -23.82 28.17 -8.41
C ALA A 15 -24.85 28.28 -7.29
N ALA A 16 -24.52 27.82 -6.07
CA ALA A 16 -25.04 28.38 -4.82
C ALA A 16 -24.26 27.83 -3.60
N SER A 17 -23.85 28.77 -2.76
CA SER A 17 -23.21 28.66 -1.45
C SER A 17 -24.26 28.64 -0.32
N LEU A 18 -23.95 28.07 0.87
CA LEU A 18 -24.04 28.70 2.21
C LEU A 18 -23.95 27.71 3.41
N ALA A 19 -23.33 28.24 4.49
CA ALA A 19 -23.54 27.99 5.93
C ALA A 19 -22.96 26.72 6.59
N ALA A 20 -22.55 26.68 7.86
CA ALA A 20 -22.16 27.63 8.93
C ALA A 20 -21.94 26.79 10.22
N CYS A 21 -21.28 27.38 11.23
CA CYS A 21 -21.09 26.93 12.62
C CYS A 21 -20.08 25.78 12.84
N GLY A 22 -19.08 25.86 13.73
CA GLY A 22 -18.85 26.71 14.89
C GLY A 22 -18.50 25.80 16.08
N GLY A 23 -17.27 25.87 16.61
CA GLY A 23 -16.85 25.08 17.78
C GLY A 23 -15.54 25.60 18.37
N ARG A 24 -15.66 26.35 19.46
CA ARG A 24 -14.56 26.82 20.34
C ARG A 24 -14.09 25.69 21.26
N GLY A 25 -12.83 25.74 21.64
CA GLY A 25 -12.26 24.98 22.75
C GLY A 25 -10.83 25.42 23.01
N ASP A 26 -10.66 26.53 23.72
CA ASP A 26 -9.42 26.91 24.40
C ASP A 26 -9.21 25.98 25.60
N ASP A 27 -7.99 25.45 25.78
CA ASP A 27 -7.44 25.23 27.12
C ASP A 27 -5.91 25.36 27.08
N THR A 28 -5.47 26.57 27.39
CA THR A 28 -4.16 26.84 27.96
C THR A 28 -4.07 26.21 29.34
N THR A 29 -3.07 25.36 29.58
CA THR A 29 -2.44 25.30 30.89
C THR A 29 -0.94 25.18 30.73
N ASP A 30 -0.28 26.30 31.02
CA ASP A 30 1.13 26.44 31.33
C ASP A 30 1.47 25.63 32.59
N SER A 31 2.59 24.93 32.58
CA SER A 31 3.44 24.81 33.77
C SER A 31 4.87 24.54 33.33
N ALA A 32 5.62 25.62 33.18
CA ALA A 32 7.07 25.59 33.34
C ALA A 32 7.41 25.25 34.80
N ALA A 33 8.37 24.34 35.00
CA ALA A 33 9.22 24.35 36.19
C ALA A 33 10.60 23.81 35.81
N ALA A 34 11.57 24.72 35.76
CA ALA A 34 12.98 24.41 35.77
C ALA A 34 13.39 23.92 37.17
N GLY A 35 14.33 22.97 37.23
CA GLY A 35 14.99 22.58 38.48
C GLY A 35 16.03 21.48 38.32
N ASP A 36 17.30 21.90 38.48
CA ASP A 36 18.44 21.21 39.09
C ASP A 36 18.96 19.85 38.57
N THR A 37 20.17 19.94 38.00
CA THR A 37 21.20 18.90 37.94
C THR A 37 21.57 18.45 39.37
N GLU A 38 21.52 17.14 39.67
CA GLU A 38 22.67 16.31 40.08
C GLU A 38 22.26 14.91 40.59
N ALA A 39 23.16 13.96 40.30
CA ALA A 39 23.41 12.67 40.96
C ALA A 39 22.52 11.45 40.66
N MET A 40 23.20 10.45 40.11
CA MET A 40 22.74 9.10 39.82
C MET A 40 22.33 8.34 41.09
N ALA A 41 21.17 7.71 41.03
CA ALA A 41 20.87 6.51 41.81
C ALA A 41 20.09 5.55 40.91
N ALA A 42 20.69 4.39 40.65
CA ALA A 42 20.05 3.29 39.95
C ALA A 42 18.90 2.74 40.82
N ALA A 43 17.68 2.92 40.33
CA ALA A 43 16.51 2.14 40.73
C ALA A 43 15.71 1.89 39.45
N GLU A 44 15.74 0.65 38.97
CA GLU A 44 14.80 0.14 37.96
C GLU A 44 13.38 0.32 38.49
N THR A 45 12.73 1.42 38.09
CA THR A 45 11.29 1.55 38.14
C THR A 45 10.77 0.99 36.83
N ASN A 46 10.29 -0.26 36.86
CA ASN A 46 9.47 -0.80 35.78
C ASN A 46 8.18 0.02 35.77
N GLY A 47 8.18 1.10 34.99
CA GLY A 47 6.96 1.86 34.69
C GLY A 47 5.91 0.95 34.04
N PRO A 48 4.62 1.31 34.12
CA PRO A 48 3.58 0.60 33.40
C PRO A 48 3.97 0.49 31.92
N PRO A 49 3.77 -0.68 31.27
CA PRO A 49 4.00 -0.78 29.83
C PRO A 49 3.19 0.33 29.13
N PRO A 50 3.75 0.97 28.09
CA PRO A 50 2.99 1.94 27.31
C PRO A 50 1.71 1.27 26.81
N PRO A 51 0.57 1.97 26.80
CA PRO A 51 -0.67 1.41 26.26
C PRO A 51 -0.42 0.94 24.82
N PRO A 52 -0.95 -0.24 24.42
CA PRO A 52 -0.96 -0.60 23.02
C PRO A 52 -1.80 0.45 22.29
N ASP A 53 -1.21 1.04 21.27
CA ASP A 53 -1.90 1.78 20.21
C ASP A 53 -2.47 3.16 20.61
N ALA A 54 -1.57 4.07 20.99
CA ALA A 54 -1.61 5.35 20.31
C ALA A 54 -0.83 5.14 19.01
N ALA A 55 -1.51 4.67 17.95
CA ALA A 55 -1.03 4.83 16.60
C ALA A 55 -0.91 6.34 16.36
N THR A 56 0.24 6.90 16.73
CA THR A 56 0.73 8.11 16.11
C THR A 56 0.63 7.90 14.62
N ASP A 57 0.31 8.94 13.86
CA ASP A 57 0.42 9.00 12.39
C ASP A 57 1.89 8.79 11.95
N GLY A 58 2.49 7.68 12.38
CA GLY A 58 3.82 7.24 12.08
C GLY A 58 3.79 6.76 10.65
N GLU A 59 4.61 7.39 9.83
CA GLU A 59 4.86 6.98 8.48
C GLU A 59 5.21 5.47 8.48
N ASP A 60 4.67 4.72 7.53
CA ASP A 60 4.91 3.29 7.42
C ASP A 60 6.42 3.02 7.23
N GLU A 61 7.08 2.54 8.29
CA GLU A 61 8.53 2.42 8.40
C GLU A 61 9.11 1.46 7.36
N LEU A 62 10.29 1.77 6.83
CA LEU A 62 11.02 0.88 5.93
C LEU A 62 11.78 -0.20 6.70
N VAL A 63 11.84 -1.41 6.14
CA VAL A 63 12.71 -2.48 6.63
C VAL A 63 14.18 -2.03 6.46
N PRO A 64 14.99 -2.04 7.52
CA PRO A 64 16.37 -1.54 7.48
C PRO A 64 17.20 -2.18 6.37
N GLY A 65 17.85 -1.33 5.57
CA GLY A 65 18.68 -1.77 4.45
C GLY A 65 17.90 -2.14 3.18
N THR A 66 16.59 -1.85 3.12
CA THR A 66 15.77 -2.04 1.93
C THR A 66 14.92 -0.80 1.63
N ASP A 67 14.26 -0.82 0.48
CA ASP A 67 13.26 0.15 0.05
C ASP A 67 11.82 -0.37 0.21
N TYR A 68 11.62 -1.37 1.07
CA TYR A 68 10.32 -2.00 1.33
C TYR A 68 9.81 -1.65 2.72
N ASN A 69 8.50 -1.42 2.85
CA ASN A 69 7.83 -1.33 4.15
C ASN A 69 7.67 -2.70 4.82
N ALA A 70 7.63 -3.78 4.02
CA ALA A 70 7.64 -5.14 4.53
C ALA A 70 8.35 -6.08 3.56
N THR A 71 8.96 -7.13 4.10
CA THR A 71 9.49 -8.26 3.33
C THR A 71 8.88 -9.55 3.83
N THR A 72 8.64 -10.50 2.94
CA THR A 72 8.02 -11.79 3.28
C THR A 72 8.33 -12.84 2.23
N ILE A 73 7.88 -14.07 2.49
CA ILE A 73 7.93 -15.18 1.53
C ILE A 73 6.52 -15.52 1.11
N ILE A 74 6.26 -15.52 -0.19
CA ILE A 74 4.96 -15.89 -0.77
C ILE A 74 5.04 -17.23 -1.50
N SER A 75 3.88 -17.84 -1.73
CA SER A 75 3.80 -19.03 -2.59
C SER A 75 3.72 -18.59 -4.05
N CYS A 76 4.51 -19.20 -4.92
CA CYS A 76 4.65 -18.82 -6.32
C CYS A 76 4.80 -20.05 -7.24
N GLY A 77 4.49 -19.88 -8.53
CA GLY A 77 4.59 -20.90 -9.56
C GLY A 77 4.92 -20.28 -10.92
N PHE A 78 5.63 -21.03 -11.75
CA PHE A 78 6.14 -20.61 -13.05
C PHE A 78 5.87 -21.70 -14.09
N ASP A 79 5.96 -21.35 -15.38
CA ASP A 79 5.71 -22.27 -16.50
C ASP A 79 4.32 -22.94 -16.45
N GLY A 80 3.32 -22.25 -15.89
CA GLY A 80 1.96 -22.77 -15.69
C GLY A 80 1.82 -23.78 -14.54
N ALA A 81 2.86 -23.98 -13.73
CA ALA A 81 2.83 -24.87 -12.60
C ALA A 81 2.03 -24.27 -11.41
N PRO A 82 1.42 -25.12 -10.55
CA PRO A 82 0.79 -24.66 -9.32
C PRO A 82 1.75 -23.89 -8.41
N PRO A 83 1.27 -22.91 -7.61
CA PRO A 83 2.11 -22.05 -6.79
C PRO A 83 2.64 -22.77 -5.54
N THR A 84 3.53 -23.72 -5.75
CA THR A 84 4.12 -24.59 -4.72
C THR A 84 5.53 -24.16 -4.31
N GLN A 85 6.16 -23.28 -5.09
CA GLN A 85 7.47 -22.71 -4.79
C GLN A 85 7.34 -21.56 -3.79
N LYS A 86 8.50 -21.11 -3.29
CA LYS A 86 8.61 -19.99 -2.35
C LYS A 86 9.44 -18.89 -2.99
N CYS A 87 8.89 -17.68 -3.02
CA CYS A 87 9.53 -16.50 -3.58
C CYS A 87 9.61 -15.41 -2.52
N ASP A 88 10.77 -14.74 -2.45
CA ASP A 88 10.91 -13.54 -1.65
C ASP A 88 10.08 -12.41 -2.26
N ALA A 89 9.38 -11.67 -1.42
CA ALA A 89 8.56 -10.54 -1.81
C ALA A 89 8.89 -9.32 -0.94
N GLY A 90 9.02 -8.17 -1.59
CA GLY A 90 9.08 -6.86 -0.95
C GLY A 90 7.82 -6.05 -1.25
N ILE A 91 7.30 -5.36 -0.24
CA ILE A 91 6.07 -4.58 -0.33
C ILE A 91 6.43 -3.11 -0.17
N LYS A 92 6.01 -2.30 -1.14
CA LYS A 92 6.04 -0.84 -1.08
C LYS A 92 4.62 -0.32 -0.97
N ARG A 93 4.27 0.26 0.17
CA ARG A 93 2.96 0.89 0.38
C ARG A 93 3.02 2.34 -0.05
N ASN A 94 1.91 2.83 -0.60
CA ASN A 94 1.84 4.20 -1.15
C ASN A 94 2.93 4.44 -2.21
N TRP A 95 3.14 3.45 -3.08
CA TRP A 95 4.17 3.50 -4.12
C TRP A 95 3.76 4.38 -5.31
N GLY A 96 2.46 4.41 -5.63
CA GLY A 96 1.90 5.19 -6.74
C GLY A 96 1.46 6.60 -6.33
N ASP A 97 1.05 7.39 -7.32
CA ASP A 97 0.56 8.76 -7.12
C ASP A 97 -0.86 8.81 -6.54
N ALA A 98 -1.63 7.72 -6.66
CA ALA A 98 -3.00 7.65 -6.15
C ALA A 98 -3.05 6.95 -4.78
N PRO A 99 -3.97 7.38 -3.89
CA PRO A 99 -4.11 6.78 -2.57
C PRO A 99 -4.45 5.29 -2.66
N GLY A 100 -3.79 4.51 -1.81
CA GLY A 100 -3.95 3.06 -1.77
C GLY A 100 -3.26 2.33 -2.92
N GLU A 101 -2.38 2.97 -3.70
CA GLU A 101 -1.54 2.26 -4.67
C GLU A 101 -0.32 1.65 -3.97
N HIS A 102 -0.20 0.33 -4.06
CA HIS A 102 0.89 -0.45 -3.48
C HIS A 102 1.59 -1.25 -4.57
N LEU A 103 2.87 -1.56 -4.35
CA LEU A 103 3.68 -2.39 -5.24
C LEU A 103 4.20 -3.59 -4.46
N VAL A 104 3.98 -4.78 -5.00
CA VAL A 104 4.62 -6.01 -4.53
C VAL A 104 5.67 -6.42 -5.56
N GLU A 105 6.93 -6.41 -5.16
CA GLU A 105 8.06 -6.91 -5.96
C GLU A 105 8.38 -8.33 -5.54
N VAL A 106 8.19 -9.30 -6.43
CA VAL A 106 8.50 -10.71 -6.20
C VAL A 106 9.80 -11.06 -6.88
N THR A 107 10.76 -11.59 -6.12
CA THR A 107 12.01 -12.12 -6.68
C THR A 107 11.80 -13.55 -7.10
N LYS A 108 11.92 -13.81 -8.40
CA LYS A 108 11.78 -15.13 -9.01
C LYS A 108 13.03 -15.98 -8.75
N PRO A 109 12.95 -17.32 -8.87
CA PRO A 109 14.10 -18.21 -8.73
C PRO A 109 15.25 -17.93 -9.71
N ASP A 110 14.96 -17.33 -10.86
CA ASP A 110 15.95 -16.89 -11.84
C ASP A 110 16.66 -15.56 -11.46
N GLY A 111 16.27 -14.95 -10.34
CA GLY A 111 16.80 -13.69 -9.84
C GLY A 111 16.16 -12.44 -10.46
N MET A 112 15.28 -12.58 -11.45
CA MET A 112 14.52 -11.46 -11.98
C MET A 112 13.40 -11.08 -11.01
N LYS A 113 12.98 -9.82 -11.05
CA LYS A 113 11.86 -9.32 -10.26
C LYS A 113 10.61 -9.20 -11.12
N ARG A 114 9.46 -9.44 -10.50
CA ARG A 114 8.12 -9.14 -11.02
C ARG A 114 7.49 -8.11 -10.12
N ALA A 115 7.10 -6.97 -10.68
CA ALA A 115 6.30 -5.96 -10.02
C ALA A 115 4.81 -6.25 -10.23
N ILE A 116 4.04 -6.33 -9.16
CA ILE A 116 2.58 -6.47 -9.18
C ILE A 116 1.98 -5.24 -8.51
N PHE A 117 1.12 -4.54 -9.22
CA PHE A 117 0.51 -3.30 -8.77
C PHE A 117 -0.86 -3.55 -8.16
N PHE A 118 -1.09 -2.97 -6.99
CA PHE A 118 -2.31 -3.11 -6.20
C PHE A 118 -2.96 -1.78 -5.90
N ARG A 119 -4.30 -1.76 -5.86
CA ARG A 119 -5.09 -0.67 -5.32
C ARG A 119 -5.90 -1.20 -4.14
N GLY A 120 -5.58 -0.74 -2.94
CA GLY A 120 -5.94 -1.46 -1.72
C GLY A 120 -5.35 -2.88 -1.79
N THR A 121 -6.18 -3.90 -1.62
CA THR A 121 -5.75 -5.31 -1.71
C THR A 121 -6.06 -5.97 -3.06
N GLU A 122 -6.52 -5.20 -4.04
CA GLU A 122 -6.88 -5.69 -5.37
C GLU A 122 -5.74 -5.47 -6.39
N PRO A 123 -5.21 -6.51 -7.03
CA PRO A 123 -4.20 -6.36 -8.06
C PRO A 123 -4.83 -5.86 -9.36
N TYR A 124 -4.24 -4.83 -9.95
CA TYR A 124 -4.74 -4.20 -11.19
C TYR A 124 -3.73 -4.22 -12.34
N GLY A 125 -2.46 -4.51 -12.06
CA GLY A 125 -1.44 -4.60 -13.10
C GLY A 125 -0.24 -5.42 -12.67
N ALA A 126 0.61 -5.75 -13.64
CA ALA A 126 1.94 -6.29 -13.42
C ALA A 126 2.91 -5.63 -14.41
N ASP A 127 4.19 -5.56 -14.09
CA ASP A 127 5.18 -5.11 -15.06
C ASP A 127 5.27 -6.11 -16.21
N SER A 128 5.16 -5.55 -17.42
CA SER A 128 5.20 -6.31 -18.67
C SER A 128 6.23 -5.69 -19.59
N VAL A 129 7.15 -6.50 -20.11
CA VAL A 129 8.17 -6.05 -21.06
C VAL A 129 8.21 -6.96 -22.28
N GLN A 130 8.51 -6.41 -23.45
CA GLN A 130 8.61 -7.21 -24.67
C GLN A 130 9.82 -8.15 -24.63
N ALA A 131 10.88 -7.76 -23.93
CA ALA A 131 12.14 -8.49 -23.89
C ALA A 131 12.07 -9.83 -23.14
N ASP A 132 11.17 -9.98 -22.16
CA ASP A 132 10.95 -11.22 -21.42
C ASP A 132 9.70 -12.00 -21.91
N GLY A 133 9.04 -11.49 -22.96
CA GLY A 133 7.85 -12.09 -23.55
C GLY A 133 6.55 -11.85 -22.78
N SER A 134 6.56 -11.02 -21.72
CA SER A 134 5.38 -10.79 -20.89
C SER A 134 4.43 -9.69 -21.41
N ALA A 135 4.82 -8.96 -22.46
CA ALA A 135 4.02 -7.88 -23.03
C ALA A 135 2.59 -8.29 -23.48
N GLU A 136 2.37 -9.56 -23.81
CA GLU A 136 1.07 -10.08 -24.24
C GLU A 136 0.33 -10.85 -23.13
N TRP A 137 0.84 -10.84 -21.90
CA TRP A 137 0.24 -11.61 -20.82
C TRP A 137 -0.92 -10.85 -20.17
N ASP A 138 -2.03 -11.57 -19.97
CA ASP A 138 -3.15 -11.06 -19.19
C ASP A 138 -2.87 -11.20 -17.68
N LEU A 139 -3.23 -10.16 -16.92
CA LEU A 139 -3.40 -10.29 -15.47
C LEU A 139 -4.79 -10.83 -15.16
N LYS A 140 -4.84 -11.91 -14.40
CA LYS A 140 -6.07 -12.51 -13.84
C LYS A 140 -5.85 -12.75 -12.36
N TRP A 141 -6.91 -12.73 -11.57
CA TRP A 141 -6.81 -13.09 -10.17
C TRP A 141 -8.12 -13.68 -9.66
N THR A 142 -8.00 -14.44 -8.58
CA THR A 142 -9.12 -15.00 -7.83
C THR A 142 -8.86 -14.81 -6.36
N ARG A 143 -9.92 -14.84 -5.56
CA ARG A 143 -9.85 -14.54 -4.14
C ARG A 143 -10.53 -15.60 -3.31
N ASN A 144 -9.88 -15.95 -2.20
CA ASN A 144 -10.38 -16.89 -1.19
C ASN A 144 -10.05 -16.36 0.21
N GLY A 145 -11.02 -15.72 0.85
CA GLY A 145 -10.82 -15.00 2.10
C GLY A 145 -9.81 -13.87 1.92
N ASP A 146 -8.72 -13.92 2.69
CA ASP A 146 -7.63 -12.94 2.67
C ASP A 146 -6.52 -13.29 1.67
N GLN A 147 -6.65 -14.43 0.96
CA GLN A 147 -5.70 -14.84 -0.07
C GLN A 147 -6.19 -14.46 -1.47
N THR A 148 -5.33 -13.76 -2.19
CA THR A 148 -5.48 -13.44 -3.61
C THR A 148 -4.49 -14.27 -4.41
N THR A 149 -5.00 -15.14 -5.28
CA THR A 149 -4.19 -15.90 -6.24
C THR A 149 -4.19 -15.15 -7.56
N ILE A 150 -3.01 -14.69 -7.97
CA ILE A 150 -2.76 -13.86 -9.14
C ILE A 150 -2.11 -14.74 -10.19
N THR A 151 -2.63 -14.70 -11.41
CA THR A 151 -2.04 -15.35 -12.59
C THR A 151 -1.69 -14.27 -13.60
N PHE A 152 -0.43 -14.24 -14.00
CA PHE A 152 0.07 -13.34 -15.04
C PHE A 152 0.85 -14.17 -16.06
N GLY A 153 0.20 -14.46 -17.19
CA GLY A 153 0.71 -15.42 -18.16
C GLY A 153 0.97 -16.81 -17.53
N PRO A 154 2.20 -17.36 -17.62
CA PRO A 154 2.56 -18.64 -17.02
C PRO A 154 2.92 -18.54 -15.53
N GLU A 155 2.88 -17.34 -14.94
CA GLU A 155 3.29 -17.11 -13.57
C GLU A 155 2.09 -17.03 -12.63
N THR A 156 2.22 -17.58 -11.41
CA THR A 156 1.18 -17.55 -10.39
C THR A 156 1.76 -17.12 -9.04
N TYR A 157 1.06 -16.24 -8.33
CA TYR A 157 1.47 -15.66 -7.06
C TYR A 157 0.32 -15.69 -6.05
N VAL A 158 0.59 -16.08 -4.80
CA VAL A 158 -0.41 -16.09 -3.73
C VAL A 158 -0.06 -15.02 -2.70
N VAL A 159 -0.91 -13.99 -2.65
CA VAL A 159 -0.72 -12.80 -1.81
C VAL A 159 -1.82 -12.76 -0.74
N VAL A 160 -1.43 -12.69 0.53
CA VAL A 160 -2.29 -12.39 1.67
C VAL A 160 -2.41 -10.89 1.93
N ASP A 161 -3.63 -10.39 2.14
CA ASP A 161 -3.93 -8.96 2.35
C ASP A 161 -3.10 -8.26 3.42
N ALA A 162 -2.87 -8.92 4.55
CA ALA A 162 -2.11 -8.35 5.66
C ALA A 162 -0.70 -7.89 5.25
N MET A 163 -0.10 -8.48 4.21
CA MET A 163 1.19 -8.00 3.71
C MET A 163 1.07 -6.63 3.07
N ILE A 164 -0.06 -6.36 2.40
CA ILE A 164 -0.32 -5.09 1.69
C ILE A 164 -0.78 -4.02 2.67
N THR A 165 -1.66 -4.33 3.62
CA THR A 165 -2.24 -3.32 4.52
C THR A 165 -1.34 -2.97 5.71
N GLY A 166 -0.41 -3.85 6.07
CA GLY A 166 0.27 -3.75 7.36
C GLY A 166 -0.61 -4.29 8.49
N GLY A 167 -0.02 -4.38 9.69
CA GLY A 167 -0.66 -4.84 10.91
C GLY A 167 -0.49 -3.85 12.04
#